data_AF-A0A838S3T3-F1
#
_entry.id   AF-A0A838S3T3-F1
#
_cell.length_a   1.000
_cell.length_b   1.000
_cell.length_c   1.000
_cell.angle_alpha   90.00
_cell.angle_beta   90.00
_cell.angle_gamma   90.00
#
_symmetry.space_group_name_H-M   'P 1'
#
loop_
_entity.id
_entity.type
_entity.pdbx_description
1 polymer ?
#
loop_
_entity_poly.entity_id
_entity_poly.type
_entity_poly.pdbx_seq_one_letter_code
_entity_poly.pdbx_strand_id
1 'polypeptide(L)'
;MLEALDQAAVRRWAAACCVALAEHREEIDRLNVFPVPDGDTGTNLLATLRAAFDAVRRLAKDAGLGSALAALARGALMGARGNSGVIVSQVFRGFAESLAEGVTATGAGLRDALRHAD
;
A
#
# COMPACT_ATOMS: atom_id res chain seq x y z
N MET A 1 -2.49 21.54 4.70
CA MET A 1 -3.04 20.18 4.90
C MET A 1 -3.63 19.74 3.57
N LEU A 2 -3.48 18.48 3.16
CA LEU A 2 -4.09 17.98 1.91
C LEU A 2 -5.61 17.82 2.12
N GLU A 3 -6.42 18.32 1.19
CA GLU A 3 -7.89 18.14 1.20
C GLU A 3 -8.34 16.93 0.37
N ALA A 4 -7.50 16.51 -0.59
CA ALA A 4 -7.66 15.30 -1.37
C ALA A 4 -6.30 14.65 -1.64
N LEU A 5 -6.30 13.34 -1.82
CA LEU A 5 -5.12 12.57 -2.20
C LEU A 5 -4.75 12.88 -3.66
N ASP A 6 -3.48 13.17 -3.91
CA ASP A 6 -2.91 13.32 -5.25
C ASP A 6 -1.80 12.29 -5.50
N GLN A 7 -1.27 12.22 -6.72
CA GLN A 7 -0.22 11.27 -7.07
C GLN A 7 1.06 11.46 -6.24
N ALA A 8 1.37 12.70 -5.87
CA ALA A 8 2.57 13.01 -5.10
C ALA A 8 2.41 12.55 -3.65
N ALA A 9 1.21 12.62 -3.10
CA ALA A 9 0.84 12.09 -1.80
C ALA A 9 0.92 10.56 -1.81
N VAL A 10 0.43 9.87 -2.85
CA VAL A 10 0.57 8.39 -2.98
C VAL A 10 2.05 7.99 -2.96
N ARG A 11 2.91 8.67 -3.73
CA ARG A 11 4.36 8.41 -3.74
C ARG A 11 5.01 8.61 -2.38
N ARG A 12 4.72 9.73 -1.72
CA ARG A 12 5.26 10.05 -0.39
C ARG A 12 4.76 9.06 0.66
N TRP A 13 3.49 8.68 0.59
CA TRP A 13 2.90 7.71 1.49
C TRP A 13 3.55 6.33 1.34
N ALA A 14 3.70 5.83 0.11
CA ALA A 14 4.38 4.56 -0.15
C ALA A 14 5.84 4.55 0.37
N ALA A 15 6.56 5.67 0.19
CA ALA A 15 7.91 5.82 0.75
C ALA A 15 7.89 5.81 2.30
N ALA A 16 6.97 6.55 2.92
CA ALA A 16 6.84 6.61 4.37
C ALA A 16 6.48 5.24 4.96
N CYS A 17 5.60 4.47 4.31
CA CYS A 17 5.29 3.09 4.70
C CYS A 17 6.54 2.20 4.67
N CYS A 18 7.40 2.33 3.66
CA CYS A 18 8.65 1.55 3.60
C CYS A 18 9.59 1.90 4.76
N VAL A 19 9.70 3.19 5.12
CA VAL A 19 10.52 3.64 6.25
C VAL A 19 9.97 3.10 7.57
N ALA A 20 8.67 3.30 7.83
CA ALA A 20 8.02 2.84 9.05
C ALA A 20 8.08 1.31 9.20
N LEU A 21 7.81 0.55 8.14
CA LEU A 21 7.91 -0.91 8.18
C LEU A 21 9.35 -1.39 8.36
N ALA A 22 10.35 -0.65 7.88
CA ALA A 22 11.74 -1.00 8.13
C ALA A 22 12.14 -0.78 9.60
N GLU A 23 11.67 0.31 10.20
CA GLU A 23 11.89 0.64 11.61
C GLU A 23 11.21 -0.35 12.56
N HIS A 24 9.96 -0.71 12.28
CA HIS A 24 9.16 -1.61 13.12
C HIS A 24 9.23 -3.09 12.70
N ARG A 25 10.05 -3.45 11.72
CA ARG A 25 10.11 -4.80 11.13
C ARG A 25 10.23 -5.89 12.20
N GLU A 26 11.22 -5.76 13.06
CA GLU A 26 11.53 -6.78 14.09
C GLU A 26 10.49 -6.82 15.19
N GLU A 27 9.86 -5.69 15.50
CA GLU A 27 8.75 -5.63 16.43
C GLU A 27 7.55 -6.40 15.89
N ILE A 28 7.18 -6.15 14.62
CA ILE A 28 6.07 -6.84 13.95
C ILE A 28 6.36 -8.34 13.77
N ASP A 29 7.58 -8.70 13.39
CA ASP A 29 8.01 -10.10 13.28
C ASP A 29 7.83 -10.84 14.63
N ARG A 30 8.09 -10.18 15.77
CA ARG A 30 7.90 -10.75 17.12
C ARG A 30 6.44 -10.84 17.57
N LEU A 31 5.53 -10.03 17.03
CA LEU A 31 4.10 -10.08 17.38
C LEU A 31 3.40 -11.31 16.79
N ASN A 32 3.94 -11.90 15.71
CA ASN A 32 3.36 -13.07 15.08
C ASN A 32 3.64 -14.33 15.90
N VAL A 33 2.80 -14.60 16.90
CA VAL A 33 3.01 -15.69 17.89
C VAL A 33 1.96 -16.81 17.80
N PHE A 34 1.08 -16.84 16.80
CA PHE A 34 -0.01 -17.82 16.71
C PHE A 34 -0.29 -18.32 15.28
N PRO A 35 -0.56 -19.63 15.04
CA PRO A 35 -0.36 -20.77 15.95
C PRO A 35 1.11 -21.23 16.02
N VAL A 36 1.93 -20.80 15.06
CA VAL A 36 3.38 -21.03 15.00
C VAL A 36 4.04 -19.68 14.71
N PRO A 37 5.10 -19.29 15.44
CA PRO A 37 5.80 -18.06 15.19
C PRO A 37 6.71 -18.20 13.96
N ASP A 38 6.18 -17.81 12.81
CA ASP A 38 6.93 -17.82 11.55
C ASP A 38 7.95 -16.65 11.49
N GLY A 39 7.77 -15.64 12.36
CA GLY A 39 8.75 -14.58 12.60
C GLY A 39 9.03 -13.69 11.38
N ASP A 40 8.12 -13.65 10.41
CA ASP A 40 8.36 -13.05 9.10
C ASP A 40 7.30 -12.00 8.68
N THR A 41 6.30 -11.70 9.51
CA THR A 41 5.19 -10.79 9.16
C THR A 41 5.68 -9.40 8.75
N GLY A 42 6.54 -8.76 9.55
CA GLY A 42 7.13 -7.46 9.24
C GLY A 42 8.05 -7.52 8.04
N THR A 43 8.83 -8.60 7.92
CA THR A 43 9.70 -8.84 6.76
C THR A 43 8.88 -8.97 5.45
N ASN A 44 7.78 -9.70 5.48
CA ASN A 44 6.85 -9.89 4.38
C ASN A 44 6.14 -8.58 3.99
N LEU A 45 5.68 -7.80 4.96
CA LEU A 45 5.08 -6.49 4.73
C LEU A 45 6.07 -5.51 4.11
N LEU A 46 7.29 -5.43 4.62
CA LEU A 46 8.32 -4.54 4.08
C LEU A 46 8.67 -4.91 2.63
N ALA A 47 8.82 -6.20 2.33
CA ALA A 47 9.08 -6.66 0.96
C ALA A 47 7.95 -6.29 0.00
N THR A 48 6.71 -6.48 0.44
CA THR A 48 5.50 -6.13 -0.33
C THR A 48 5.42 -4.63 -0.61
N LEU A 49 5.63 -3.80 0.41
CA LEU A 49 5.58 -2.34 0.27
C LEU A 49 6.72 -1.77 -0.57
N ARG A 50 7.92 -2.37 -0.51
CA ARG A 50 9.03 -1.98 -1.39
C ARG A 50 8.70 -2.23 -2.86
N ALA A 51 8.09 -3.37 -3.17
CA ALA A 51 7.65 -3.67 -4.53
C ALA A 51 6.56 -2.69 -5.02
N ALA A 52 5.61 -2.35 -4.14
CA ALA A 52 4.59 -1.33 -4.39
C ALA A 52 5.22 0.05 -4.66
N PHE A 53 6.12 0.48 -3.78
CA PHE A 53 6.83 1.75 -3.90
C PHE A 53 7.65 1.84 -5.19
N ASP A 54 8.39 0.79 -5.54
CA ASP A 54 9.16 0.76 -6.79
C ASP A 54 8.27 0.84 -8.03
N ALA A 55 7.08 0.21 -8.00
CA ALA A 55 6.11 0.33 -9.08
C ALA A 55 5.62 1.77 -9.25
N VAL A 56 5.24 2.44 -8.16
CA VAL A 56 4.83 3.86 -8.23
C VAL A 56 6.01 4.74 -8.65
N ARG A 57 7.22 4.50 -8.12
CA ARG A 57 8.43 5.29 -8.41
C ARG A 57 8.79 5.31 -9.90
N ARG A 58 8.51 4.23 -10.63
CA ARG A 58 8.75 4.12 -12.08
C ARG A 58 7.80 4.95 -12.96
N LEU A 59 6.66 5.39 -12.42
CA LEU A 59 5.74 6.25 -13.18
C LEU A 59 6.34 7.64 -13.43
N ALA A 60 5.89 8.33 -14.48
CA ALA A 60 6.20 9.74 -14.71
C ALA A 60 5.66 10.63 -13.56
N LYS A 61 6.31 11.76 -13.29
CA LYS A 61 5.97 12.64 -12.15
C LYS A 61 4.56 13.24 -12.25
N ASP A 62 4.08 13.43 -13.46
CA ASP A 62 2.78 13.97 -13.86
C ASP A 62 1.71 12.90 -14.10
N ALA A 63 2.02 11.61 -13.86
CA ALA A 63 1.02 10.55 -13.92
C ALA A 63 -0.14 10.85 -12.96
N GLY A 64 -1.38 10.64 -13.41
CA GLY A 64 -2.58 10.90 -12.62
C GLY A 64 -2.69 10.02 -11.37
N LEU A 65 -3.57 10.42 -10.44
CA LEU A 65 -3.84 9.68 -9.20
C LEU A 65 -4.22 8.22 -9.47
N GLY A 66 -5.14 7.96 -10.40
CA GLY A 66 -5.60 6.61 -10.72
C GLY A 66 -4.45 5.72 -11.19
N SER A 67 -3.58 6.25 -12.06
CA SER A 67 -2.34 5.56 -12.49
C SER A 67 -1.40 5.26 -11.31
N ALA A 68 -1.24 6.21 -10.37
CA ALA A 68 -0.40 5.99 -9.18
C ALA A 68 -0.97 4.91 -8.24
N LEU A 69 -2.28 4.92 -7.99
CA LEU A 69 -2.95 3.90 -7.18
C LEU A 69 -2.94 2.52 -7.86
N ALA A 70 -3.17 2.46 -9.17
CA ALA A 70 -3.09 1.23 -9.93
C ALA A 70 -1.67 0.63 -9.90
N ALA A 71 -0.63 1.46 -10.03
CA ALA A 71 0.75 0.99 -9.91
C ALA A 71 1.08 0.52 -8.49
N LEU A 72 0.58 1.22 -7.46
CA LEU A 72 0.74 0.81 -6.06
C LEU A 72 0.13 -0.58 -5.83
N ALA A 73 -1.14 -0.74 -6.21
CA ALA A 73 -1.88 -1.99 -6.07
C ALA A 73 -1.21 -3.14 -6.82
N ARG A 74 -0.84 -2.93 -8.09
CA ARG A 74 -0.18 -3.95 -8.91
C ARG A 74 1.19 -4.31 -8.37
N GLY A 75 1.97 -3.33 -7.93
CA GLY A 75 3.30 -3.57 -7.35
C GLY A 75 3.21 -4.36 -6.04
N ALA A 76 2.25 -4.04 -5.18
CA ALA A 76 1.99 -4.80 -3.97
C ALA A 76 1.54 -6.23 -4.28
N LEU A 77 0.62 -6.42 -5.24
CA LEU A 77 0.13 -7.74 -5.62
C LEU A 77 1.25 -8.63 -6.19
N MET A 78 2.06 -8.10 -7.11
CA MET A 78 3.16 -8.87 -7.70
C MET A 78 4.32 -9.10 -6.73
N GLY A 79 4.49 -8.22 -5.74
CA GLY A 79 5.52 -8.32 -4.71
C GLY A 79 5.06 -8.97 -3.41
N ALA A 80 3.80 -9.40 -3.32
CA ALA A 80 3.21 -9.92 -2.10
C ALA A 80 4.00 -11.13 -1.57
N ARG A 81 4.32 -11.09 -0.27
CA ARG A 81 4.97 -12.18 0.45
C ARG A 81 4.12 -12.59 1.64
N GLY A 82 3.93 -13.90 1.81
CA GLY A 82 3.10 -14.47 2.87
C GLY A 82 1.66 -13.97 2.84
N ASN A 83 0.90 -14.34 3.86
CA ASN A 83 -0.52 -13.94 3.97
C ASN A 83 -0.66 -12.44 4.22
N SER A 84 0.24 -11.84 5.02
CA SER A 84 0.21 -10.40 5.33
C SER A 84 0.40 -9.53 4.08
N GLY A 85 1.31 -9.91 3.19
CA GLY A 85 1.51 -9.22 1.92
C GLY A 85 0.31 -9.35 0.98
N VAL A 86 -0.30 -10.54 0.91
CA VAL A 86 -1.52 -10.75 0.12
C VAL A 86 -2.66 -9.85 0.62
N ILE A 87 -2.93 -9.83 1.93
CA ILE A 87 -3.99 -8.99 2.52
C ILE A 87 -3.77 -7.51 2.18
N VAL A 88 -2.55 -6.99 2.41
CA VAL A 88 -2.24 -5.59 2.09
C VAL A 88 -2.38 -5.29 0.60
N SER A 89 -2.03 -6.23 -0.28
CA SER A 89 -2.23 -6.05 -1.71
C SER A 89 -3.71 -5.94 -2.11
N GLN A 90 -4.60 -6.67 -1.42
CA GLN A 90 -6.04 -6.57 -1.67
C GLN A 90 -6.58 -5.22 -1.20
N VAL A 91 -6.10 -4.71 -0.06
CA VAL A 91 -6.46 -3.36 0.41
C VAL A 91 -6.10 -2.30 -0.62
N PHE A 92 -4.89 -2.34 -1.18
CA PHE A 92 -4.50 -1.37 -2.21
C PHE A 92 -5.26 -1.55 -3.53
N ARG A 93 -5.63 -2.79 -3.89
CA ARG A 93 -6.51 -3.05 -5.02
C ARG A 93 -7.87 -2.37 -4.81
N GLY A 94 -8.50 -2.56 -3.65
CA GLY A 94 -9.77 -1.91 -3.32
C GLY A 94 -9.67 -0.38 -3.37
N PHE A 95 -8.54 0.19 -2.95
CA PHE A 95 -8.28 1.63 -3.10
C PHE A 95 -8.21 2.06 -4.55
N ALA A 96 -7.46 1.35 -5.39
CA ALA A 96 -7.30 1.69 -6.80
C ALA A 96 -8.63 1.58 -7.57
N GLU A 97 -9.46 0.58 -7.24
CA GLU A 97 -10.78 0.40 -7.84
C GLU A 97 -11.77 1.47 -7.40
N SER A 98 -11.77 1.83 -6.10
CA SER A 98 -12.70 2.82 -5.53
C SER A 98 -12.34 4.27 -5.86
N LEU A 99 -11.05 4.55 -6.11
CA LEU A 99 -10.52 5.89 -6.41
C LEU A 99 -9.98 5.98 -7.84
N ALA A 100 -10.68 5.32 -8.78
CA ALA A 100 -10.36 5.34 -10.19
C ALA A 100 -10.36 6.77 -10.78
N GLU A 101 -9.83 6.90 -12.01
CA GLU A 101 -9.68 8.20 -12.67
C GLU A 101 -11.00 8.99 -12.72
N GLY A 102 -10.93 10.28 -12.39
CA GLY A 102 -12.10 11.17 -12.31
C GLY A 102 -12.70 11.31 -10.91
N VAL A 103 -12.32 10.47 -9.95
CA VAL A 103 -12.75 10.60 -8.54
C VAL A 103 -11.82 11.54 -7.78
N THR A 104 -12.39 12.55 -7.11
CA THR A 104 -11.62 13.35 -6.14
C THR A 104 -11.48 12.54 -4.86
N ALA A 105 -10.26 12.07 -4.57
CA ALA A 105 -9.96 11.24 -3.40
C ALA A 105 -9.91 12.05 -2.09
N THR A 106 -11.07 12.59 -1.69
CA THR A 106 -11.26 13.24 -0.39
C THR A 106 -11.24 12.23 0.74
N GLY A 107 -11.28 12.70 2.00
CA GLY A 107 -11.42 11.82 3.15
C GLY A 107 -12.66 10.91 3.09
N ALA A 108 -13.78 11.39 2.52
CA ALA A 108 -14.98 10.57 2.31
C ALA A 108 -14.73 9.47 1.26
N GLY A 109 -14.06 9.81 0.16
CA GLY A 109 -13.67 8.84 -0.87
C GLY A 109 -12.75 7.75 -0.31
N LEU A 110 -11.79 8.13 0.54
CA LEU A 110 -10.89 7.16 1.19
C LEU A 110 -11.63 6.25 2.17
N ARG A 111 -12.56 6.78 2.96
CA ARG A 111 -13.42 5.98 3.85
C ARG A 111 -14.22 4.95 3.06
N ASP A 112 -14.81 5.37 1.94
CA ASP A 112 -15.63 4.48 1.12
C ASP A 112 -14.75 3.41 0.44
N ALA A 113 -13.55 3.77 0.01
CA ALA A 113 -12.55 2.82 -0.49
C ALA A 113 -12.15 1.75 0.54
N LEU A 114 -11.95 2.14 1.80
CA LEU A 114 -11.66 1.20 2.90
C LEU A 114 -12.79 0.21 3.17
N ARG A 115 -14.06 0.57 2.87
CA ARG A 115 -15.21 -0.32 3.04
C ARG A 115 -15.37 -1.37 1.94
N HIS A 116 -14.74 -1.16 0.78
CA HIS A 116 -14.78 -2.06 -0.37
C HIS A 116 -13.48 -2.88 -0.51
N ALA A 117 -12.52 -2.71 0.39
CA ALA A 117 -11.29 -3.47 0.44
C ALA A 117 -11.56 -4.83 1.12
N ASP A 118 -12.01 -5.80 0.32
CA ASP A 118 -12.24 -7.20 0.72
C ASP A 118 -10.96 -8.06 0.64
#